data_AF-A0A9D1VB01-F1
#
_entry.id   AF-A0A9D1VB01-F1
#
_cell.length_a   1.000
_cell.length_b   1.000
_cell.length_c   1.000
_cell.angle_alpha   90.00
_cell.angle_beta   90.00
_cell.angle_gamma   90.00
#
_symmetry.space_group_name_H-M   'P 1'
#
loop_
_entity.id
_entity.type
_entity.pdbx_description
1 polymer ?
#
loop_
_entity_poly.entity_id
_entity_poly.type
_entity_poly.pdbx_seq_one_letter_code
_entity_poly.pdbx_strand_id
1 'polypeptide(L)'
;MKAKNITRYTYENTDFQGWRVSIQRCGRIITRYFSDLQCGSEEESYRRAIAYRDEVLRQMASHRDDLPDYMDEELRHVQHLLRERGNAADTTSL
;
A
#
# COMPACT_ATOMS: atom_id res chain seq x y z
N MET A 1 -0.42 -16.00 -14.13
CA MET A 1 -1.00 -14.78 -13.50
C MET A 1 0.13 -14.00 -12.84
N LYS A 2 0.25 -12.69 -13.08
CA LYS A 2 1.29 -11.86 -12.43
C LYS A 2 0.95 -11.71 -10.94
N ALA A 3 1.91 -11.94 -10.05
CA ALA A 3 1.74 -11.71 -8.62
C ALA A 3 1.44 -10.23 -8.36
N LYS A 4 0.35 -9.93 -7.64
CA LYS A 4 0.03 -8.56 -7.22
C LYS A 4 1.18 -7.99 -6.40
N ASN A 5 1.40 -6.68 -6.53
CA ASN A 5 2.42 -5.93 -5.79
C ASN A 5 3.86 -6.36 -6.04
N ILE A 6 4.11 -7.16 -7.09
CA ILE A 6 5.45 -7.59 -7.51
C ILE A 6 5.64 -7.20 -8.97
N THR A 7 6.76 -6.56 -9.29
CA THR A 7 7.09 -6.11 -10.65
C THR A 7 8.52 -6.47 -10.98
N ARG A 8 8.74 -7.08 -12.14
CA ARG A 8 10.07 -7.31 -12.69
C ARG A 8 10.69 -5.97 -13.10
N TYR A 9 11.93 -5.71 -12.71
CA TYR A 9 12.72 -4.61 -13.26
C TYR A 9 13.91 -5.19 -14.02
N THR A 10 14.17 -4.61 -15.19
CA THR A 10 15.26 -4.96 -16.09
C THR A 10 15.78 -3.66 -16.69
N TYR A 11 17.09 -3.48 -16.75
CA TYR A 11 17.71 -2.36 -17.44
C TYR A 11 18.51 -2.94 -18.62
N GLU A 12 18.33 -2.39 -19.82
CA GLU A 12 18.87 -2.98 -21.06
C GLU A 12 20.40 -3.08 -21.10
N ASN A 13 21.09 -2.19 -20.37
CA ASN A 13 22.55 -2.07 -20.40
C ASN A 13 23.23 -2.44 -19.08
N THR A 14 22.51 -3.00 -18.11
CA THR A 14 23.12 -3.41 -16.84
C THR A 14 22.62 -4.78 -16.40
N ASP A 15 23.49 -5.54 -15.74
CA ASP A 15 23.13 -6.81 -15.07
C ASP A 15 22.19 -6.60 -13.87
N PHE A 16 21.69 -5.37 -13.67
CA PHE A 16 20.82 -5.01 -12.56
C PHE A 16 19.38 -5.38 -12.89
N GLN A 17 19.06 -6.66 -12.80
CA GLN A 17 17.70 -7.16 -12.92
C GLN A 17 17.21 -7.80 -11.63
N GLY A 18 15.90 -7.86 -11.48
CA GLY A 18 15.28 -8.43 -10.29
C GLY A 18 13.80 -8.12 -10.14
N TRP A 19 13.31 -8.29 -8.91
CA TRP A 19 11.92 -8.06 -8.56
C TRP A 19 11.77 -6.96 -7.53
N ARG A 20 10.78 -6.09 -7.76
CA ARG A 20 10.38 -5.04 -6.83
C ARG A 20 9.04 -5.38 -6.21
N VAL A 21 8.98 -5.38 -4.88
CA VAL A 21 7.74 -5.39 -4.11
C VAL A 21 7.34 -3.95 -3.83
N SER A 22 6.10 -3.58 -4.16
CA SER A 22 5.55 -2.24 -3.88
C SER A 22 4.11 -2.37 -3.40
N ILE A 23 3.89 -1.98 -2.14
CA ILE A 23 2.61 -2.06 -1.44
C ILE A 23 2.30 -0.69 -0.87
N GLN A 24 1.11 -0.16 -1.19
CA GLN A 24 0.61 1.09 -0.65
C GLN A 24 -0.65 0.81 0.17
N ARG A 25 -0.69 1.31 1.41
CA ARG A 25 -1.84 1.17 2.31
C ARG A 25 -1.87 2.31 3.32
N CYS A 26 -3.04 2.92 3.54
CA CYS A 26 -3.25 4.00 4.51
C CYS A 26 -2.21 5.13 4.42
N GLY A 27 -1.88 5.56 3.20
CA GLY A 27 -0.87 6.62 2.96
C GLY A 27 0.59 6.20 3.12
N ARG A 28 0.89 4.97 3.59
CA ARG A 28 2.24 4.42 3.68
C ARG A 28 2.59 3.62 2.42
N ILE A 29 3.80 3.81 1.91
CA ILE A 29 4.34 3.06 0.77
C ILE A 29 5.55 2.26 1.26
N ILE A 30 5.48 0.93 1.08
CA ILE A 30 6.61 0.04 1.34
C ILE A 30 7.12 -0.47 0.00
N THR A 31 8.39 -0.19 -0.28
CA THR A 31 9.07 -0.66 -1.48
C THR A 31 10.35 -1.41 -1.11
N ARG A 32 10.55 -2.59 -1.70
CA ARG A 32 11.79 -3.38 -1.54
C ARG A 32 12.18 -4.04 -2.85
N TYR A 33 13.49 -4.14 -3.08
CA TYR A 33 14.08 -4.71 -4.28
C TYR A 33 14.81 -6.02 -3.95
N PHE A 34 14.72 -6.98 -4.87
CA PHE A 34 15.35 -8.29 -4.81
C PHE A 34 16.09 -8.51 -6.12
N SER A 35 17.41 -8.27 -6.10
CA SER A 35 18.25 -8.46 -7.28
C SER A 35 18.49 -9.94 -7.54
N ASP A 36 18.45 -10.35 -8.81
CA ASP A 36 18.81 -11.70 -9.23
C ASP A 36 20.24 -12.03 -8.89
N LEU A 37 21.16 -11.08 -9.05
CA LEU A 37 22.58 -11.27 -8.72
C LEU A 37 22.79 -11.54 -7.22
N GLN A 38 22.06 -10.81 -6.37
CA GLN A 38 22.13 -10.99 -4.92
C GLN A 38 21.46 -12.28 -4.45
N CYS A 39 20.41 -12.72 -5.15
CA CYS A 39 19.65 -13.92 -4.81
C CYS A 39 20.25 -15.18 -5.45
N GLY A 40 21.00 -15.07 -6.54
CA GLY A 40 21.61 -16.17 -7.28
C GLY A 40 20.81 -16.65 -8.49
N SER A 41 19.51 -16.36 -8.58
CA SER A 41 18.69 -16.59 -9.78
C SER A 41 17.43 -15.73 -9.79
N GLU A 42 16.77 -15.65 -10.95
CA GLU A 42 15.45 -15.00 -11.12
C GLU A 42 14.35 -15.69 -10.28
N GLU A 43 14.40 -17.02 -10.18
CA GLU A 43 13.44 -17.79 -9.41
C GLU A 43 13.61 -17.58 -7.89
N GLU A 44 14.86 -17.50 -7.41
CA GLU A 44 15.14 -17.19 -6.00
C GLU A 44 14.73 -15.77 -5.65
N SER A 45 15.06 -14.79 -6.49
CA SER A 45 14.67 -13.40 -6.25
C SER A 45 13.15 -13.24 -6.28
N TYR A 46 12.45 -13.94 -7.18
CA TYR A 46 10.99 -13.94 -7.22
C TYR A 46 10.38 -14.58 -5.96
N ARG A 47 10.90 -15.74 -5.53
CA ARG A 47 10.42 -16.43 -4.33
C ARG A 47 10.64 -15.58 -3.08
N ARG A 48 11.79 -14.93 -2.94
CA ARG A 48 12.06 -14.00 -1.84
C ARG A 48 11.14 -12.78 -1.88
N ALA A 49 10.86 -12.24 -3.06
CA ALA A 49 9.91 -11.15 -3.22
C ALA A 49 8.49 -11.55 -2.81
N ILE A 50 8.03 -12.76 -3.16
CA ILE A 50 6.73 -13.30 -2.71
C ILE A 50 6.70 -13.43 -1.20
N ALA A 51 7.69 -14.11 -0.61
CA ALA A 51 7.73 -14.33 0.84
C ALA A 51 7.71 -13.00 1.62
N TYR A 52 8.47 -12.00 1.15
CA TYR A 52 8.47 -10.67 1.75
C TYR A 52 7.11 -9.96 1.57
N ARG A 53 6.50 -10.04 0.39
CA ARG A 53 5.18 -9.44 0.14
C ARG A 53 4.11 -10.03 1.04
N ASP A 54 4.09 -11.35 1.19
CA ASP A 54 3.10 -12.03 2.03
C ASP A 54 3.28 -11.70 3.51
N GLU A 55 4.53 -11.56 3.97
CA GLU A 55 4.85 -11.10 5.32
C GLU A 55 4.37 -9.66 5.55
N VAL A 56 4.68 -8.73 4.63
CA VAL A 56 4.22 -7.34 4.73
C VAL A 56 2.69 -7.25 4.75
N LEU A 57 2.02 -8.01 3.88
CA LEU A 57 0.55 -8.04 3.85
C LEU A 57 -0.05 -8.61 5.14
N ARG A 58 0.59 -9.63 5.73
CA ARG A 58 0.18 -10.21 7.02
C ARG A 58 0.31 -9.18 8.14
N GLN A 59 1.44 -8.50 8.24
CA GLN A 59 1.65 -7.42 9.22
C GLN A 59 0.66 -6.27 9.00
N MET A 60 0.43 -5.85 7.75
CA MET A 60 -0.57 -4.81 7.45
C MET A 60 -2.01 -5.26 7.73
N ALA A 61 -2.30 -6.56 7.71
CA ALA A 61 -3.62 -7.09 8.02
C ALA A 61 -3.87 -7.12 9.54
N SER A 62 -2.85 -7.40 10.35
CA SER A 62 -2.94 -7.30 11.82
C SER A 62 -3.07 -5.85 12.29
N HIS A 63 -2.44 -4.91 11.58
CA HIS A 63 -2.51 -3.47 11.85
C HIS A 63 -3.62 -2.76 11.06
N ARG A 64 -4.71 -3.45 10.70
CA ARG A 64 -5.80 -2.90 9.90
C ARG A 64 -6.45 -1.64 10.50
N ASP A 65 -6.35 -1.51 11.82
CA ASP A 65 -6.94 -0.42 12.59
C ASP A 65 -5.93 0.69 12.96
N ASP A 66 -4.67 0.58 12.53
CA ASP A 66 -3.66 1.64 12.71
C ASP A 66 -3.76 2.68 11.58
N LEU A 67 -4.97 3.23 11.37
CA LEU A 67 -5.06 4.51 10.67
C LEU A 67 -4.31 5.52 11.54
N PRO A 68 -3.41 6.35 10.99
CA PRO A 68 -2.84 7.42 11.77
C PRO A 68 -3.97 8.31 12.30
N ASP A 69 -3.99 8.59 13.62
CA ASP A 69 -5.07 9.36 14.29
C ASP A 69 -5.40 10.68 13.57
N TYR A 70 -4.43 11.26 12.85
CA TYR A 70 -4.60 12.49 12.09
C TYR A 70 -5.64 12.40 10.95
N MET A 71 -5.97 11.21 10.43
CA MET A 71 -7.03 11.04 9.43
C MET A 71 -8.40 10.80 10.07
N ASP A 72 -8.43 10.43 11.33
CA ASP A 72 -9.65 10.10 12.07
C ASP A 72 -10.37 11.37 12.55
N GLU A 73 -9.61 12.37 12.99
CA GLU A 73 -10.15 13.70 13.34
C GLU A 73 -10.68 14.46 12.13
N GLU A 74 -9.93 14.47 11.02
CA GLU A 74 -10.35 15.12 9.78
C GLU A 74 -11.62 14.45 9.20
N LEU A 75 -11.69 13.12 9.21
CA LEU A 75 -12.89 12.39 8.78
C LEU A 75 -14.09 12.65 9.69
N ARG A 76 -13.89 12.68 11.02
CA ARG A 76 -14.93 13.10 11.98
C ARG A 76 -15.40 14.52 11.72
N HIS A 77 -14.48 15.44 11.43
CA HIS A 77 -14.79 16.83 11.13
C HIS A 77 -15.56 16.98 9.81
N VAL A 78 -15.14 16.29 8.75
CA VAL A 78 -15.85 16.28 7.46
C VAL A 78 -17.25 15.66 7.61
N GLN A 79 -17.38 14.57 8.36
CA GLN A 79 -18.69 13.98 8.66
C GLN A 79 -19.59 14.93 9.46
N HIS A 80 -19.02 15.67 10.41
CA HIS A 80 -19.73 16.70 11.17
C HIS A 80 -20.22 17.83 10.27
N LEU A 81 -19.34 18.40 9.43
CA LEU A 81 -19.69 19.45 8.47
C LEU A 81 -20.76 19.01 7.47
N LEU A 82 -20.68 17.78 6.96
CA LEU A 82 -21.69 17.23 6.06
C LEU A 82 -23.05 17.04 6.74
N ARG A 83 -23.05 16.67 8.04
CA ARG A 83 -24.27 16.51 8.84
C ARG A 83 -24.91 17.86 9.19
N GLU A 84 -24.12 18.86 9.54
CA GLU A 84 -24.60 20.23 9.80
C GLU A 84 -25.20 20.86 8.55
N ARG A 85 -24.58 20.63 7.38
CA ARG A 85 -25.09 21.10 6.10
C ARG A 85 -26.40 20.40 5.68
N GLY A 86 -26.58 19.14 6.07
CA GLY A 86 -27.84 18.41 5.88
C GLY A 86 -28.98 18.96 6.75
N ASN A 87 -28.71 19.25 8.03
CA ASN A 87 -29.71 19.81 8.95
C ASN A 87 -30.10 21.26 8.62
N ALA A 88 -29.19 22.08 8.09
CA ALA A 88 -29.50 23.47 7.73
C ALA A 88 -30.48 23.59 6.54
N ALA A 89 -30.54 22.56 5.68
CA ALA A 89 -31.42 22.54 4.52
C ALA A 89 -32.90 22.29 4.88
N ASP A 90 -33.17 21.61 6.00
CA ASP A 90 -34.55 21.28 6.43
C ASP A 90 -35.22 22.40 7.25
N THR A 91 -34.45 23.30 7.87
CA THR A 91 -35.00 24.41 8.69
C THR A 91 -35.40 25.66 7.92
N THR A 92 -35.19 25.73 6.59
CA THR A 92 -35.51 26.92 5.78
C THR A 92 -36.82 26.80 4.98
N SER A 93 -37.58 25.72 5.16
CA SER A 93 -38.93 25.59 4.59
C SER A 93 -40.00 25.73 5.68
N LEU A 94 -40.29 26.97 6.09
CA LEU A 94 -41.51 27.37 6.80
C LEU A 94 -42.01 28.70 6.24
#